data_AF-A0A928CT86-F1
#
_entry.id   AF-A0A928CT86-F1
#
_cell.length_a   1.000
_cell.length_b   1.000
_cell.length_c   1.000
_cell.angle_alpha   90.00
_cell.angle_beta   90.00
_cell.angle_gamma   90.00
#
_symmetry.space_group_name_H-M   'P 1'
#
loop_
_entity.id
_entity.type
_entity.pdbx_description
1 polymer ?
#
loop_
_entity_poly.entity_id
_entity_poly.type
_entity_poly.pdbx_seq_one_letter_code
_entity_poly.pdbx_strand_id
1 'polypeptide(L)'
;MKITLAQALKEKNRLAGEINHLWSLVQRENSCWDNHTRCIDIRETLETIGTYTEKLIELKTKIGKANKDNLENMYSLEELKSKISKLDGMETEEDVKYMGVQGTVKMVRSPDVTASEVLKMKKELQIRCNQLQDALDTYNVRNTIDFDTPLK
;
A
#
# COMPACT_ATOMS: atom_id res chain seq x y z
N MET A 1 -17.44 -15.11 -13.09
CA MET A 1 -16.31 -15.56 -13.94
C MET A 1 -15.17 -16.04 -13.03
N LYS A 2 -14.33 -16.98 -13.47
CA LYS A 2 -13.16 -17.39 -12.70
C LYS A 2 -11.95 -16.54 -13.11
N ILE A 3 -11.36 -15.82 -12.16
CA ILE A 3 -10.20 -14.94 -12.38
C ILE A 3 -9.06 -15.31 -11.44
N THR A 4 -7.82 -15.04 -11.83
CA THR A 4 -6.64 -15.21 -10.95
C THR A 4 -6.68 -14.22 -9.78
N LEU A 5 -6.00 -14.51 -8.68
CA LEU A 5 -5.85 -13.54 -7.58
C LEU A 5 -5.10 -12.28 -8.03
N ALA A 6 -4.13 -12.41 -8.93
CA ALA A 6 -3.46 -11.27 -9.54
C ALA A 6 -4.46 -10.34 -10.27
N GLN A 7 -5.39 -10.92 -11.05
CA GLN A 7 -6.48 -10.16 -11.68
C GLN A 7 -7.45 -9.59 -10.63
N ALA A 8 -7.82 -10.36 -9.62
CA ALA A 8 -8.69 -9.92 -8.53
C ALA A 8 -8.12 -8.71 -7.77
N LEU A 9 -6.81 -8.70 -7.51
CA LEU A 9 -6.12 -7.57 -6.87
C LEU A 9 -6.15 -6.31 -7.74
N LYS A 10 -5.97 -6.46 -9.06
CA LYS A 10 -6.09 -5.35 -10.02
C LYS A 10 -7.53 -4.82 -10.06
N GLU A 11 -8.51 -5.71 -10.16
CA GLU A 11 -9.93 -5.35 -10.17
C GLU A 11 -10.35 -4.67 -8.85
N LYS A 12 -9.83 -5.12 -7.70
CA LYS A 12 -10.07 -4.47 -6.41
C LYS A 12 -9.60 -3.02 -6.43
N ASN A 13 -8.41 -2.76 -6.97
CA ASN A 13 -7.86 -1.41 -7.06
C ASN A 13 -8.65 -0.55 -8.08
N ARG A 14 -9.04 -1.13 -9.22
CA ARG A 14 -9.87 -0.47 -10.23
C ARG A 14 -11.23 -0.06 -9.66
N LEU A 15 -11.91 -0.98 -8.99
CA LEU A 15 -13.22 -0.76 -8.38
C LEU A 15 -13.15 0.28 -7.26
N ALA A 16 -12.11 0.24 -6.42
CA ALA A 16 -11.89 1.27 -5.40
C ALA A 16 -11.63 2.66 -6.02
N GLY A 17 -10.86 2.71 -7.11
CA GLY A 17 -10.62 3.94 -7.87
C GLY A 17 -11.90 4.52 -8.47
N GLU A 18 -12.74 3.67 -9.07
CA GLU A 18 -14.01 4.09 -9.66
C GLU A 18 -14.99 4.62 -8.60
N ILE A 19 -15.11 3.93 -7.46
CA ILE A 19 -15.93 4.42 -6.33
C ILE A 19 -15.47 5.81 -5.89
N ASN A 20 -14.16 6.05 -5.77
CA ASN A 20 -13.62 7.35 -5.41
C ASN A 20 -13.89 8.42 -6.47
N HIS A 21 -13.84 8.04 -7.76
CA HIS A 21 -14.19 8.93 -8.86
C HIS A 21 -15.66 9.35 -8.80
N LEU A 22 -16.59 8.40 -8.67
CA LEU A 22 -18.03 8.68 -8.55
C LEU A 22 -18.34 9.54 -7.32
N TRP A 23 -17.70 9.28 -6.17
CA TRP A 23 -17.83 10.15 -5.00
C TRP A 23 -17.38 11.57 -5.27
N SER A 24 -16.26 11.75 -5.98
CA SER A 24 -15.74 13.07 -6.34
C SER A 24 -16.72 13.83 -7.25
N LEU A 25 -17.36 13.13 -8.20
CA LEU A 25 -18.40 13.71 -9.05
C LEU A 25 -19.63 14.13 -8.24
N VAL A 26 -20.14 13.23 -7.39
CA VAL A 26 -21.29 13.53 -6.52
C VAL A 26 -21.00 14.73 -5.63
N GLN A 27 -19.84 14.77 -4.96
CA GLN A 27 -19.47 15.89 -4.09
C GLN A 27 -19.41 17.22 -4.85
N ARG A 28 -18.93 17.22 -6.09
CA ARG A 28 -18.83 18.43 -6.92
C ARG A 28 -20.19 18.91 -7.44
N GLU A 29 -21.07 17.98 -7.83
CA GLU A 29 -22.31 18.29 -8.58
C GLU A 29 -23.58 18.28 -7.71
N ASN A 30 -23.48 17.84 -6.44
CA ASN A 30 -24.63 17.72 -5.52
C ASN A 30 -25.35 19.06 -5.32
N SER A 31 -24.60 20.16 -5.25
CA SER A 31 -25.14 21.51 -5.12
C SER A 31 -24.66 22.36 -6.29
N CYS A 32 -25.60 22.85 -7.10
CA CYS A 32 -25.30 23.74 -8.22
C CYS A 32 -26.31 24.89 -8.26
N TRP A 33 -25.89 26.01 -8.86
CA TRP A 33 -26.77 27.15 -9.14
C TRP A 33 -27.86 26.75 -10.13
N ASP A 34 -29.02 27.41 -10.07
CA ASP A 34 -30.19 27.07 -10.91
C ASP A 34 -29.91 27.18 -12.42
N ASN A 35 -28.88 27.95 -12.82
CA ASN A 35 -28.45 28.09 -14.20
C ASN A 35 -27.39 27.07 -14.65
N HIS A 36 -26.96 26.16 -13.76
CA HIS A 36 -25.94 25.16 -14.05
C HIS A 36 -26.60 23.79 -14.33
N THR A 37 -26.33 23.23 -15.52
CA THR A 37 -26.74 21.87 -15.85
C THR A 37 -25.75 20.87 -15.30
N ARG A 38 -26.23 19.92 -14.49
CA ARG A 38 -25.40 18.84 -13.93
C ARG A 38 -24.91 17.91 -15.04
N CYS A 39 -23.69 17.43 -14.91
CA CYS A 39 -23.12 16.45 -15.83
C CYS A 39 -23.52 15.00 -15.51
N ILE A 40 -24.10 14.76 -14.33
CA ILE A 40 -24.52 13.43 -13.84
C ILE A 40 -25.88 13.50 -13.13
N ASP A 41 -26.58 12.37 -13.08
CA ASP A 41 -27.68 12.19 -12.12
C ASP A 41 -27.10 11.79 -10.76
N ILE A 42 -27.31 12.64 -9.75
CA ILE A 42 -26.76 12.45 -8.40
C ILE A 42 -27.32 11.18 -7.74
N ARG A 43 -28.62 10.91 -7.91
CA ARG A 43 -29.28 9.78 -7.25
C ARG A 43 -28.84 8.46 -7.86
N GLU A 44 -28.85 8.38 -9.19
CA GLU A 44 -28.36 7.20 -9.91
C GLU A 44 -26.88 6.92 -9.62
N THR A 45 -26.07 7.98 -9.53
CA THR A 45 -24.65 7.85 -9.20
C THR A 45 -24.44 7.33 -7.77
N LEU A 46 -25.24 7.80 -6.80
CA LEU A 46 -25.20 7.29 -5.42
C LEU A 46 -25.62 5.82 -5.32
N GLU A 47 -26.62 5.39 -6.08
CA GLU A 47 -27.03 3.97 -6.16
C GLU A 47 -25.93 3.11 -6.79
N THR A 48 -25.26 3.62 -7.82
CA THR A 48 -24.11 2.96 -8.47
C THR A 48 -22.96 2.79 -7.49
N ILE A 49 -22.64 3.83 -6.71
CA ILE A 49 -21.64 3.78 -5.62
C ILE A 49 -21.98 2.67 -4.62
N GLY A 50 -23.24 2.57 -4.19
CA GLY A 50 -23.71 1.53 -3.28
C GLY A 50 -23.44 0.13 -3.85
N THR A 51 -23.88 -0.10 -5.09
CA THR A 51 -23.68 -1.36 -5.81
C THR A 51 -22.19 -1.73 -5.93
N TYR A 52 -21.35 -0.77 -6.31
CA TYR A 52 -19.90 -1.00 -6.44
C TYR A 52 -19.24 -1.25 -5.09
N THR A 53 -19.72 -0.61 -4.02
CA THR A 53 -19.23 -0.84 -2.66
C THR A 53 -19.52 -2.25 -2.19
N GLU A 54 -20.73 -2.77 -2.43
CA GLU A 54 -21.07 -4.17 -2.12
C GLU A 54 -20.19 -5.15 -2.88
N LYS A 55 -19.95 -4.89 -4.17
CA LYS A 55 -19.04 -5.70 -5.00
C LYS A 55 -17.59 -5.63 -4.53
N LEU A 56 -17.14 -4.48 -4.03
CA LEU A 56 -15.80 -4.34 -3.46
C LEU A 56 -15.67 -5.13 -2.16
N ILE A 57 -16.71 -5.16 -1.32
CA ILE A 57 -16.75 -6.00 -0.11
C ILE A 57 -16.67 -7.48 -0.49
N GLU A 58 -17.52 -7.92 -1.43
CA GLU A 58 -17.53 -9.29 -1.94
C GLU A 58 -16.12 -9.72 -2.42
N LEU A 59 -15.48 -8.88 -3.23
CA LEU A 59 -14.15 -9.12 -3.77
C LEU A 59 -13.07 -9.19 -2.67
N LYS A 60 -13.07 -8.25 -1.72
CA LYS A 60 -12.14 -8.26 -0.57
C LYS A 60 -12.27 -9.52 0.27
N THR A 61 -13.49 -9.96 0.54
CA THR A 61 -13.74 -11.20 1.29
C THR A 61 -13.21 -12.42 0.54
N LYS A 62 -13.43 -12.51 -0.78
CA LYS A 62 -12.95 -13.62 -1.60
C LYS A 62 -11.42 -13.66 -1.68
N ILE A 63 -10.77 -12.52 -1.89
CA ILE A 63 -9.30 -12.39 -1.86
C ILE A 63 -8.76 -12.83 -0.50
N GLY A 64 -9.35 -12.34 0.60
CA GLY A 64 -8.92 -12.68 1.95
C GLY A 64 -9.00 -14.19 2.23
N LYS A 65 -10.09 -14.84 1.81
CA LYS A 65 -10.24 -16.30 1.93
C LYS A 65 -9.21 -17.07 1.12
N ALA A 66 -8.92 -16.62 -0.10
CA ALA A 66 -7.95 -17.26 -0.97
C ALA A 66 -6.50 -17.03 -0.55
N ASN A 67 -6.22 -15.97 0.21
CA ASN A 67 -4.89 -15.68 0.76
C ASN A 67 -4.62 -16.40 2.10
N LYS A 68 -5.58 -17.14 2.67
CA LYS A 68 -5.47 -17.75 3.99
C LYS A 68 -4.17 -18.55 4.18
N ASP A 69 -3.78 -19.33 3.18
CA ASP A 69 -2.61 -20.21 3.25
C ASP A 69 -1.27 -19.48 2.99
N ASN A 70 -1.31 -18.18 2.72
CA ASN A 70 -0.15 -17.36 2.37
C ASN A 70 -0.02 -16.10 3.24
N LEU A 71 -0.81 -16.00 4.32
CA LEU A 71 -0.83 -14.84 5.23
C LEU A 71 0.53 -14.60 5.89
N GLU A 72 1.23 -15.67 6.28
CA GLU A 72 2.55 -15.56 6.92
C GLU A 72 3.57 -14.86 6.01
N ASN A 73 3.58 -15.19 4.72
CA ASN A 73 4.46 -14.56 3.75
C ASN A 73 4.10 -13.08 3.53
N MET A 74 2.80 -12.74 3.53
CA MET A 74 2.36 -11.35 3.45
C MET A 74 2.82 -10.53 4.65
N TYR A 75 2.55 -11.02 5.87
CA TYR A 75 2.97 -10.33 7.10
C TYR A 75 4.49 -10.27 7.24
N SER A 76 5.20 -11.34 6.87
CA SER A 76 6.66 -11.35 6.85
C SER A 76 7.21 -10.27 5.91
N LEU A 77 6.64 -10.12 4.72
CA LEU A 77 7.04 -9.07 3.78
C LEU A 77 6.79 -7.66 4.35
N GLU A 78 5.64 -7.44 5.00
CA GLU A 78 5.33 -6.16 5.66
C GLU A 78 6.33 -5.84 6.78
N GLU A 79 6.65 -6.81 7.62
CA GLU A 79 7.62 -6.64 8.71
C GLU A 79 9.05 -6.41 8.21
N LEU A 80 9.46 -7.07 7.13
CA LEU A 80 10.77 -6.82 6.53
C LEU A 80 10.85 -5.43 5.90
N LYS A 81 9.80 -4.97 5.22
CA LYS A 81 9.71 -3.58 4.70
C LYS A 81 9.74 -2.56 5.83
N SER A 82 9.04 -2.84 6.94
CA SER A 82 9.07 -2.01 8.16
C SER A 82 10.49 -1.93 8.75
N LYS A 83 11.22 -3.06 8.83
CA LYS A 83 12.62 -3.07 9.28
C LYS A 83 13.53 -2.25 8.36
N ILE A 84 13.39 -2.35 7.04
CA ILE A 84 14.16 -1.54 6.09
C ILE A 84 13.90 -0.05 6.33
N SER A 85 12.64 0.35 6.47
CA SER A 85 12.26 1.75 6.76
C SER A 85 12.87 2.27 8.07
N LYS A 86 12.92 1.44 9.11
CA LYS A 86 13.58 1.80 10.39
C LYS A 86 15.09 1.94 10.24
N LEU A 87 15.73 1.08 9.44
CA LEU A 87 17.16 1.20 9.12
C LEU A 87 17.47 2.47 8.31
N ASP A 88 16.56 2.90 7.42
CA ASP A 88 16.68 4.17 6.69
C ASP A 88 16.69 5.39 7.62
N GLY A 89 16.01 5.30 8.77
CA GLY A 89 15.99 6.34 9.79
C GLY A 89 17.14 6.31 10.79
N MET A 90 18.08 5.37 10.68
CA MET A 90 19.20 5.28 11.63
C MET A 90 20.27 6.34 11.36
N GLU A 91 20.58 7.11 12.40
CA GLU A 91 21.69 8.06 12.37
C GLU A 91 23.03 7.30 12.41
N THR A 92 23.89 7.57 11.43
CA THR A 92 25.19 6.90 11.27
C THR A 92 26.34 7.90 11.09
N GLU A 93 26.12 9.14 11.52
CA GLU A 93 27.07 10.24 11.38
C GLU A 93 28.16 10.18 12.45
N GLU A 94 29.40 10.40 12.02
CA GLU A 94 30.54 10.67 12.90
C GLU A 94 30.80 12.17 12.93
N ASP A 95 30.74 12.79 14.11
CA ASP A 95 31.05 14.20 14.28
C ASP A 95 31.88 14.49 15.53
N VAL A 96 32.61 15.60 15.51
CA VAL A 96 33.37 16.11 16.65
C VAL A 96 32.96 17.55 16.88
N LYS A 97 32.52 17.87 18.09
CA LYS A 97 32.11 19.23 18.49
C LYS A 97 32.97 19.72 19.65
N TYR A 98 33.34 20.99 19.60
CA TYR A 98 34.04 21.67 20.68
C TYR A 98 33.08 22.66 21.35
N MET A 99 32.83 22.51 22.65
CA MET A 99 31.86 23.28 23.44
C MET A 99 32.54 23.93 24.66
N GLY A 100 31.87 24.92 25.28
CA GLY A 100 32.38 25.68 26.43
C GLY A 100 33.08 26.99 26.04
N VAL A 101 33.38 27.84 27.03
CA VAL A 101 34.14 29.09 26.81
C VAL A 101 35.52 28.71 26.24
N GLN A 102 35.83 29.20 25.04
CA GLN A 102 37.02 28.87 24.25
C GLN A 102 37.12 27.41 23.72
N GLY A 103 36.04 26.63 23.69
CA GLY A 103 36.03 25.31 23.04
C GLY A 103 36.80 24.21 23.80
N THR A 104 36.86 24.31 25.13
CA THR A 104 37.63 23.40 26.00
C THR A 104 37.07 21.99 26.11
N VAL A 105 35.81 21.75 25.75
CA VAL A 105 35.16 20.44 25.84
C VAL A 105 35.01 19.81 24.47
N LYS A 106 35.73 18.72 24.20
CA LYS A 106 35.58 17.91 22.98
C LYS A 106 34.51 16.84 23.20
N MET A 107 33.47 16.86 22.37
CA MET A 107 32.47 15.80 22.25
C MET A 107 32.66 15.09 20.93
N VAL A 108 32.56 13.76 20.94
CA VAL A 108 32.67 12.92 19.75
C VAL A 108 31.38 12.10 19.66
N ARG A 109 30.71 12.19 18.51
CA ARG A 109 29.63 11.30 18.12
C ARG A 109 30.22 10.26 17.19
N SER A 110 30.05 8.99 17.53
CA SER A 110 30.40 7.86 16.68
C SER A 110 29.26 6.86 16.72
N PRO A 111 28.85 6.31 15.58
CA PRO A 111 27.79 5.31 15.56
C PRO A 111 28.33 3.96 16.01
N ASP A 112 27.55 3.23 16.81
CA ASP A 112 27.86 1.83 17.15
C ASP A 112 27.64 0.89 15.96
N VAL A 113 26.75 1.26 15.04
CA VAL A 113 26.50 0.56 13.78
C VAL A 113 26.77 1.51 12.64
N THR A 114 27.80 1.22 11.85
CA THR A 114 28.25 2.11 10.78
C THR A 114 27.25 2.16 9.63
N ALA A 115 27.32 3.23 8.82
CA ALA A 115 26.52 3.36 7.60
C ALA A 115 26.69 2.16 6.64
N SER A 116 27.91 1.60 6.57
CA SER A 116 28.21 0.41 5.75
C SER A 116 27.51 -0.84 6.26
N GLU A 117 27.44 -1.03 7.58
CA GLU A 117 26.72 -2.15 8.19
C GLU A 117 25.22 -2.03 7.99
N VAL A 118 24.65 -0.84 8.19
CA VAL A 118 23.24 -0.57 7.91
C VAL A 118 22.90 -0.89 6.44
N LEU A 119 23.75 -0.46 5.50
CA LEU A 119 23.57 -0.76 4.08
C LEU A 119 23.59 -2.27 3.80
N LYS A 120 24.50 -3.01 4.44
CA LYS A 120 24.58 -4.48 4.30
C LYS A 120 23.32 -5.15 4.85
N MET A 121 22.87 -4.76 6.04
CA MET A 121 21.63 -5.26 6.65
C MET A 121 20.42 -4.99 5.74
N LYS A 122 20.31 -3.78 5.19
CA LYS A 122 19.25 -3.43 4.22
C LYS A 122 19.29 -4.31 2.99
N LYS A 123 20.48 -4.56 2.42
CA LYS A 123 20.63 -5.39 1.23
C LYS A 123 20.17 -6.83 1.49
N GLU A 124 20.53 -7.41 2.63
CA GLU A 124 20.10 -8.75 3.03
C GLU A 124 18.57 -8.83 3.21
N LEU A 125 17.98 -7.83 3.87
CA LEU A 125 16.52 -7.74 4.00
C LEU A 125 15.83 -7.56 2.65
N GLN A 126 16.40 -6.76 1.75
CA GLN A 126 15.85 -6.53 0.41
C GLN A 126 15.83 -7.81 -0.44
N ILE A 127 16.87 -8.64 -0.34
CA ILE A 127 16.91 -9.94 -1.01
C ILE A 127 15.74 -10.82 -0.52
N ARG A 128 15.53 -10.89 0.80
CA ARG A 128 14.42 -11.65 1.38
C ARG A 128 13.05 -11.09 0.98
N CYS A 129 12.91 -9.76 0.94
CA CYS A 129 11.70 -9.10 0.45
C CYS A 129 11.39 -9.51 -1.00
N ASN A 130 12.39 -9.53 -1.87
CA ASN A 130 12.21 -9.91 -3.28
C ASN A 130 11.77 -11.37 -3.40
N GLN A 131 12.42 -12.29 -2.67
CA GLN A 131 12.05 -13.70 -2.67
C GLN A 131 10.60 -13.93 -2.20
N LEU A 132 10.18 -13.24 -1.13
CA LEU A 132 8.80 -13.30 -0.67
C LEU A 132 7.84 -12.69 -1.70
N GLN A 133 8.19 -11.58 -2.32
CA GLN A 133 7.37 -10.94 -3.35
C GLN A 133 7.16 -11.88 -4.54
N ASP A 134 8.21 -12.54 -5.02
CA ASP A 134 8.14 -13.51 -6.12
C ASP A 134 7.25 -14.72 -5.76
N ALA A 135 7.34 -15.21 -4.52
CA ALA A 135 6.51 -16.29 -4.01
C ALA A 135 5.02 -15.88 -3.93
N LEU A 136 4.74 -14.67 -3.42
CA LEU A 136 3.38 -14.10 -3.39
C LEU A 136 2.82 -13.93 -4.80
N ASP A 137 3.62 -13.46 -5.75
CA ASP A 137 3.18 -13.23 -7.12
C ASP A 137 2.91 -14.56 -7.85
N THR A 138 3.77 -15.56 -7.66
CA THR A 138 3.55 -16.92 -8.15
C THR A 138 2.25 -17.51 -7.58
N TYR A 139 2.01 -17.33 -6.28
CA TYR A 139 0.77 -17.75 -5.63
C TYR A 139 -0.44 -17.02 -6.22
N ASN A 140 -0.32 -15.71 -6.46
CA ASN A 140 -1.41 -14.88 -6.99
C ASN A 140 -1.80 -15.24 -8.42
N VAL A 141 -0.85 -15.68 -9.25
CA VAL A 141 -1.12 -16.16 -10.61
C VAL A 141 -1.74 -17.56 -10.60
N ARG A 142 -1.30 -18.43 -9.68
CA ARG A 142 -1.76 -19.83 -9.61
C ARG A 142 -3.17 -19.98 -9.02
N ASN A 143 -3.52 -19.13 -8.06
CA ASN A 143 -4.80 -19.21 -7.38
C ASN A 143 -5.87 -18.37 -8.06
N THR A 144 -7.11 -18.84 -7.97
CA THR A 144 -8.25 -18.23 -8.67
C THR A 144 -9.44 -18.09 -7.74
N ILE A 145 -10.24 -17.05 -7.98
CA ILE A 145 -11.52 -16.84 -7.31
C ILE A 145 -12.63 -16.66 -8.35
N ASP A 146 -13.85 -16.99 -7.96
CA ASP A 146 -15.03 -16.66 -8.74
C ASP A 146 -15.48 -15.25 -8.41
N PHE A 147 -15.40 -14.33 -9.36
CA PHE A 147 -15.88 -12.97 -9.22
C PHE A 147 -16.52 -12.51 -10.53
N ASP A 148 -17.57 -11.71 -10.42
CA ASP A 148 -18.20 -11.10 -11.57
C ASP A 148 -17.99 -9.59 -11.48
N THR A 149 -17.27 -9.03 -12.45
CA THR A 149 -16.88 -7.62 -12.39
C THR A 149 -18.10 -6.76 -12.69
N PRO A 150 -18.43 -5.78 -11.82
CA PRO A 150 -19.54 -4.87 -12.10
C PRO A 150 -19.16 -3.83 -13.15
N LEU A 151 -17.87 -3.68 -13.43
CA LEU A 151 -17.32 -2.71 -14.35
C LEU A 151 -17.03 -3.39 -15.69
N LYS A 152 -17.85 -3.12 -16.70
CA LYS A 152 -17.65 -3.58 -18.08
C LYS A 152 -16.40 -2.95 -18.71
#